data_AF-A0A3N2HHN5-F1
#
_entry.id   AF-A0A3N2HHN5-F1
#
_cell.length_a   1.000
_cell.length_b   1.000
_cell.length_c   1.000
_cell.angle_alpha   90.00
_cell.angle_beta   90.00
_cell.angle_gamma   90.00
#
_symmetry.space_group_name_H-M   'P 1'
#
loop_
_entity.id
_entity.type
_entity.pdbx_description
1 polymer ?
#
loop_
_entity_poly.entity_id
_entity_poly.type
_entity_poly.pdbx_seq_one_letter_code
_entity_poly.pdbx_strand_id
1 'polypeptide(L)'
;MISLSALVKPKDGIHSVRLLEKSLRDHYENVPVKDHQYLVRFADGPALVTDELAGLRVDVVVSDERAATHFREALAGEIATRVLGRSVDVVWSRPATVPAPLR
;
A
#
# COMPACT_ATOMS: atom_id res chain seq x y z
N MET A 1 -1.27 18.45 4.39
CA MET A 1 -1.44 17.01 4.62
C MET A 1 -2.44 16.46 3.62
N ILE A 2 -2.09 15.37 2.95
CA ILE A 2 -2.87 14.71 1.90
C ILE A 2 -3.05 13.25 2.31
N SER A 3 -4.30 12.79 2.31
CA SER A 3 -4.62 11.37 2.45
C SER A 3 -4.61 10.72 1.07
N LEU A 4 -3.87 9.64 0.93
CA LEU A 4 -3.72 8.90 -0.32
C LEU A 4 -3.99 7.42 -0.06
N SER A 5 -4.74 6.80 -0.96
CA SER A 5 -5.05 5.38 -0.90
C SER A 5 -4.79 4.72 -2.25
N ALA A 6 -4.09 3.59 -2.22
CA ALA A 6 -3.86 2.72 -3.36
C ALA A 6 -4.62 1.41 -3.14
N LEU A 7 -5.51 1.07 -4.06
CA LEU A 7 -6.12 -0.26 -4.12
C LEU A 7 -5.42 -1.07 -5.21
N VAL A 8 -4.64 -2.05 -4.80
CA VAL A 8 -3.94 -2.98 -5.69
C VAL A 8 -4.82 -4.21 -5.92
N LYS A 9 -5.26 -4.40 -7.15
CA LYS A 9 -6.08 -5.53 -7.59
C LYS A 9 -5.26 -6.49 -8.44
N PRO A 10 -5.43 -7.81 -8.27
CA PRO A 10 -4.82 -8.77 -9.19
C PRO A 10 -5.52 -8.70 -10.55
N LYS A 11 -4.77 -8.78 -11.65
CA LYS A 11 -5.35 -9.11 -12.97
C LYS A 11 -5.36 -10.62 -13.22
N ASP A 12 -4.29 -11.30 -12.81
CA ASP A 12 -4.09 -12.73 -13.04
C ASP A 12 -3.98 -13.50 -11.72
N GLY A 13 -5.09 -13.58 -10.98
CA GLY A 13 -5.19 -14.33 -9.72
C GLY A 13 -4.54 -13.65 -8.51
N ILE A 14 -5.01 -14.01 -7.31
CA ILE A 14 -4.67 -13.31 -6.05
C ILE A 14 -3.19 -13.44 -5.63
N HIS A 15 -2.43 -14.38 -6.21
CA HIS A 15 -1.06 -14.67 -5.79
C HIS A 15 -0.13 -13.46 -5.92
N SER A 16 -0.32 -12.62 -6.95
CA SER A 16 0.45 -11.39 -7.16
C SER A 16 0.33 -10.42 -5.98
N VAL A 17 -0.88 -10.25 -5.49
CA VAL A 17 -1.19 -9.39 -4.35
C VAL A 17 -0.66 -9.99 -3.04
N ARG A 18 -0.75 -11.32 -2.88
CA ARG A 18 -0.19 -12.02 -1.71
C ARG A 18 1.34 -11.94 -1.65
N LEU A 19 2.02 -11.95 -2.79
CA LEU A 19 3.46 -11.72 -2.85
C LEU A 19 3.82 -10.29 -2.43
N LEU A 20 3.06 -9.30 -2.88
CA LEU A 20 3.25 -7.91 -2.48
C LEU A 20 3.03 -7.72 -0.98
N GLU A 21 1.92 -8.23 -0.45
CA GLU A 21 1.62 -8.18 0.99
C GLU A 21 2.74 -8.82 1.81
N LYS A 22 3.16 -10.03 1.44
CA LYS A 22 4.26 -10.72 2.10
C LYS A 22 5.56 -9.92 2.02
N SER A 23 5.88 -9.34 0.87
CA SER A 23 7.08 -8.52 0.71
C SER A 23 7.07 -7.31 1.66
N LEU A 24 5.95 -6.60 1.74
CA LEU A 24 5.79 -5.45 2.62
C LEU A 24 5.99 -5.83 4.09
N ARG A 25 5.50 -7.00 4.50
CA ARG A 25 5.68 -7.53 5.86
C ARG A 25 7.12 -8.00 6.13
N ASP A 26 7.76 -8.64 5.17
CA ASP A 26 9.07 -9.27 5.37
C ASP A 26 10.23 -8.25 5.27
N HIS A 27 10.09 -7.20 4.46
CA HIS A 27 11.19 -6.25 4.18
C HIS A 27 11.09 -4.93 4.92
N TYR A 28 9.93 -4.61 5.50
CA TYR A 28 9.72 -3.36 6.21
C TYR A 28 9.30 -3.62 7.65
N GLU A 29 9.74 -2.73 8.53
CA GLU A 29 9.26 -2.68 9.91
C GLU A 29 7.74 -2.57 9.88
N ASN A 30 7.07 -3.53 10.53
CA ASN A 30 5.62 -3.60 10.56
C ASN A 30 5.08 -3.79 11.97
N VAL A 31 3.92 -3.19 12.21
CA VAL A 31 3.20 -3.28 13.49
C VAL A 31 1.77 -3.72 13.19
N PRO A 32 1.32 -4.88 13.71
CA PRO A 32 -0.07 -5.30 13.56
C PRO A 32 -0.99 -4.29 14.26
N VAL A 33 -2.08 -3.89 13.61
CA VAL A 33 -3.08 -2.96 14.15
C VAL A 33 -4.32 -3.72 14.62
N LYS A 34 -4.86 -4.56 13.74
CA LYS A 34 -5.98 -5.48 13.98
C LYS A 34 -6.03 -6.55 12.89
N ASP A 35 -7.03 -7.43 12.92
CA ASP A 35 -7.21 -8.44 11.89
C ASP A 35 -7.15 -7.84 10.48
N HIS A 36 -6.30 -8.45 9.63
CA HIS A 36 -6.05 -8.04 8.24
C HIS A 36 -5.48 -6.62 8.07
N GLN A 37 -4.99 -5.98 9.15
CA GLN A 37 -4.40 -4.64 9.09
C GLN A 37 -3.09 -4.53 9.83
N TYR A 38 -2.12 -3.89 9.19
CA TYR A 38 -0.83 -3.59 9.79
C TYR A 38 -0.27 -2.28 9.25
N LEU A 39 0.48 -1.57 10.09
CA LEU A 39 1.29 -0.45 9.66
C LEU A 39 2.62 -0.99 9.13
N VAL A 40 3.11 -0.42 8.04
CA VAL A 40 4.47 -0.61 7.55
C VAL A 40 5.18 0.72 7.48
N ARG A 41 6.45 0.76 7.84
CA ARG A 41 7.30 1.93 7.58
C ARG A 41 7.77 1.87 6.13
N PHE A 42 7.07 2.56 5.23
CA PHE A 42 7.28 2.49 3.79
C PHE A 42 7.44 3.87 3.16
N ALA A 43 8.46 4.03 2.31
CA ALA A 43 8.86 5.30 1.73
C ALA A 43 9.07 6.39 2.81
N ASP A 44 8.30 7.47 2.76
CA ASP A 44 8.46 8.65 3.62
C ASP A 44 7.76 8.54 4.98
N GLY A 45 7.05 7.43 5.27
CA GLY A 45 6.28 7.36 6.51
C GLY A 45 5.53 6.05 6.76
N PRO A 46 4.67 6.03 7.79
CA PRO A 46 3.80 4.89 8.06
C PRO A 46 2.72 4.79 6.98
N ALA A 47 2.59 3.61 6.38
CA ALA A 47 1.49 3.25 5.51
C ALA A 47 0.65 2.16 6.18
N LEU A 48 -0.66 2.33 6.20
CA LEU A 48 -1.60 1.31 6.67
C LEU A 48 -1.91 0.37 5.52
N VAL A 49 -1.54 -0.89 5.69
CA VAL A 49 -1.89 -1.96 4.77
C VAL A 49 -3.12 -2.68 5.30
N THR A 50 -4.14 -2.79 4.44
CA THR A 50 -5.35 -3.59 4.69
C THR A 50 -5.42 -4.70 3.64
N ASP A 51 -5.39 -5.94 4.12
CA ASP A 51 -5.69 -7.11 3.31
C ASP A 51 -7.21 -7.19 3.08
N GLU A 52 -7.62 -6.99 1.83
CA GLU A 52 -9.01 -7.13 1.39
C GLU A 52 -9.18 -8.44 0.61
N LEU A 53 -10.38 -9.02 0.62
CA LEU A 53 -10.69 -10.32 -0.02
C LEU A 53 -10.20 -10.44 -1.48
N ALA A 54 -10.20 -9.35 -2.23
CA ALA A 54 -9.85 -9.31 -3.66
C ALA A 54 -8.71 -8.34 -3.99
N GLY A 55 -7.95 -7.87 -3.00
CA GLY A 55 -6.92 -6.87 -3.23
C GLY A 55 -6.16 -6.47 -1.98
N LEU A 56 -5.24 -5.54 -2.14
CA LEU A 56 -4.48 -4.96 -1.05
C LEU A 56 -4.66 -3.46 -1.09
N ARG A 57 -5.19 -2.91 0.00
CA ARG A 57 -5.30 -1.46 0.15
C ARG A 57 -4.12 -0.94 0.95
N VAL A 58 -3.49 0.11 0.45
CA VAL A 58 -2.38 0.81 1.11
C VAL A 58 -2.78 2.27 1.28
N ASP A 59 -2.99 2.69 2.52
CA ASP A 59 -3.35 4.06 2.89
C ASP A 59 -2.13 4.78 3.49
N VAL A 60 -1.94 6.06 3.18
CA VAL A 60 -0.86 6.89 3.72
C VAL A 60 -1.34 8.35 3.89
N VAL A 61 -0.76 9.05 4.88
CA VAL A 61 -0.89 10.50 5.01
C VAL A 61 0.47 11.14 4.78
N VAL A 62 0.54 12.05 3.81
CA VAL A 62 1.77 12.75 3.44
C VAL A 62 1.64 14.26 3.63
N SER A 63 2.76 14.98 3.72
CA SER A 63 2.77 16.43 3.95
C SER A 63 2.17 17.22 2.79
N ASP A 64 2.57 16.85 1.57
CA ASP A 64 2.38 17.63 0.33
C ASP A 64 2.37 16.74 -0.92
N GLU A 65 2.18 17.37 -2.09
CA GLU A 65 2.09 16.69 -3.39
C GLU A 65 3.40 16.04 -3.85
N ARG A 66 4.55 16.55 -3.41
CA ARG A 66 5.86 15.96 -3.74
C ARG A 66 6.01 14.63 -3.02
N ALA A 67 5.71 14.60 -1.72
CA ALA A 67 5.66 13.36 -0.95
C ALA A 67 4.60 12.38 -1.50
N ALA A 68 3.43 12.88 -1.94
CA ALA A 68 2.43 12.03 -2.59
C ALA A 68 2.93 11.38 -3.89
N THR A 69 3.67 12.13 -4.71
CA THR A 69 4.27 11.64 -5.94
C THR A 69 5.35 10.61 -5.65
N HIS A 70 6.25 10.91 -4.71
CA HIS A 70 7.31 9.99 -4.30
C HIS A 70 6.74 8.68 -3.74
N PHE A 71 5.67 8.73 -2.94
CA PHE A 71 5.01 7.53 -2.45
C PHE A 71 4.43 6.66 -3.60
N ARG A 72 3.82 7.29 -4.62
CA ARG A 72 3.31 6.57 -5.81
C ARG A 72 4.43 5.87 -6.56
N GLU A 73 5.54 6.56 -6.76
CA GLU A 73 6.72 6.03 -7.44
C GLU A 73 7.35 4.88 -6.64
N ALA A 74 7.50 5.04 -5.33
CA ALA A 74 8.02 4.01 -4.45
C ALA A 74 7.14 2.75 -4.45
N LEU A 75 5.81 2.91 -4.35
CA LEU A 75 4.89 1.77 -4.42
C LEU A 75 4.91 1.10 -5.79
N ALA A 76 4.99 1.87 -6.88
CA ALA A 76 5.13 1.32 -8.22
C ALA A 76 6.44 0.53 -8.38
N GLY A 77 7.54 1.02 -7.82
CA GLY A 77 8.83 0.33 -7.80
C GLY A 77 8.79 -0.98 -7.01
N GLU A 78 8.15 -0.99 -5.83
CA GLU A 78 7.98 -2.20 -5.03
C GLU A 78 7.12 -3.24 -5.78
N ILE A 79 6.01 -2.81 -6.39
CA ILE A 79 5.18 -3.69 -7.22
C ILE A 79 6.00 -4.29 -8.37
N ALA A 80 6.73 -3.45 -9.12
CA ALA A 80 7.54 -3.89 -10.25
C ALA A 80 8.62 -4.91 -9.83
N THR A 81 9.22 -4.70 -8.66
CA THR A 81 10.30 -5.56 -8.13
C THR A 81 9.77 -6.90 -7.62
N ARG A 82 8.60 -6.93 -6.97
CA ARG A 82 8.10 -8.12 -6.27
C ARG A 82 7.12 -8.95 -7.07
N VAL A 83 6.46 -8.33 -8.04
CA VAL A 83 5.38 -8.94 -8.82
C VAL A 83 5.83 -9.21 -10.26
N LEU A 84 7.15 -9.25 -10.52
CA LEU A 84 7.79 -9.47 -11.83
C LEU A 84 7.02 -10.44 -12.74
N GLY A 85 6.51 -9.92 -13.85
CA GLY A 85 5.80 -10.69 -14.87
C GLY A 85 4.33 -10.99 -14.59
N ARG A 86 3.77 -10.57 -13.44
CA ARG A 86 2.35 -10.67 -13.15
C ARG A 86 1.70 -9.29 -13.19
N SER A 87 0.52 -9.21 -13.80
CA SER A 87 -0.17 -7.93 -13.92
C SER A 87 -1.03 -7.66 -12.68
N VAL A 88 -0.91 -6.45 -12.16
CA VAL A 88 -1.81 -5.89 -11.13
C VAL A 88 -2.33 -4.55 -11.63
N ASP A 89 -3.53 -4.20 -11.21
CA ASP A 89 -4.09 -2.87 -11.39
C ASP A 89 -3.98 -2.09 -10.10
N VAL A 90 -3.53 -0.84 -10.19
CA VAL A 90 -3.45 0.07 -9.05
C VAL A 90 -4.43 1.21 -9.27
N VAL A 91 -5.45 1.29 -8.41
CA VAL A 91 -6.41 2.39 -8.41
C VAL A 91 -6.06 3.35 -7.29
N TRP A 92 -5.76 4.59 -7.65
CA TRP A 92 -5.44 5.65 -6.70
C TRP A 92 -6.69 6.46 -6.35
N SER A 93 -6.84 6.80 -5.08
CA SER A 93 -7.87 7.71 -4.59
C SER A 93 -7.33 8.64 -3.50
N ARG A 94 -8.04 9.74 -3.26
CA ARG A 94 -7.74 10.72 -2.21
C ARG A 94 -8.92 10.78 -1.24
N PRO A 95 -9.00 9.88 -0.26
CA PRO A 95 -10.14 9.84 0.65
C PRO A 95 -10.16 11.11 1.50
N ALA A 96 -11.36 11.71 1.66
CA ALA A 96 -11.55 12.89 2.51
C ALA A 96 -11.27 12.59 4.00
N THR A 97 -11.37 11.32 4.39
CA THR A 97 -11.19 10.86 5.76
C THR A 97 -9.89 10.06 5.87
N VAL A 98 -9.03 10.46 6.81
CA VAL A 98 -7.84 9.69 7.19
C VAL A 98 -8.26 8.45 8.00
N PRO A 99 -7.77 7.24 7.68
CA PRO A 99 -7.98 6.05 8.50
C PRO A 99 -7.49 6.28 9.94
N ALA A 100 -8.25 5.83 10.94
CA ALA A 100 -7.93 6.06 12.35
C ALA A 100 -6.49 5.68 12.77
N PRO A 101 -5.86 4.60 12.25
CA PRO A 101 -4.47 4.28 12.59
C PRO A 101 -3.42 5.27 12.07
N LEU A 102 -3.80 6.18 11.16
CA LEU A 102 -2.93 7.20 10.56
C LEU A 102 -3.29 8.63 10.99
N ARG A 103 -4.23 8.79 11.94
CA ARG A 103 -4.63 10.09 12.48
C ARG A 103 -3.70 10.57 13.58
#